data_AF-A0AA86VZY6-F1
#
_entry.id   AF-A0AA86VZY6-F1
#
_cell.length_a   1.000
_cell.length_b   1.000
_cell.length_c   1.000
_cell.angle_alpha   90.00
_cell.angle_beta   90.00
_cell.angle_gamma   90.00
#
_symmetry.space_group_name_H-M   'P 1'
#
loop_
_entity.id
_entity.type
_entity.pdbx_description
1 polymer ?
#
loop_
_entity_poly.entity_id
_entity_poly.type
_entity_poly.pdbx_seq_one_letter_code
_entity_poly.pdbx_strand_id
1 'polypeptide(L)'
;MMNILLFVLFLVNSHANRRVHGIQNNLKEDLELERQLKIINKPPIKTIHVFHNLLIFHHMLPSIYHTASLIIFFTEFGDIVDCIDIYKQPAFDHPLLKDHKLQMKPSFQNSIEKTNVNNSGTGSMFGLGKDKCPTGTVPILRITKDDLIRQKSLSDDDILVQGLPGIHKAAEVSLYVSHKVDAIQTTFKEDLELEEQLRIINKPSVKTIHAESGDIVDCIDIYKQPAFDHPLLKDHKLQMKPTFQNSMKKTNVNNSRIRSMFGLGKEKCPRGTVPILRTRKDDLMREKSSLNNHILLQGIPGVHLAEVSLRPRYGPYYGVSGINSVYNPRITDKRQISMSHIWVENGPKESTNKISAGWHRDNYVKTGCYNIRCSGFVQTGKKNYLGARLPNISIYGGPTYEFAVSISQDPVTKNWWLSVDNSNLGYFPAALFPNLGSADIVGWGGRTRTSYGNRSPQMGSGYFPARGLRACYFREISILDSSRKSHGPETDQTEPFTDIASCYGVIYYGYQGVDIGYVLLFGGPGGYCGN
;
A
#
# COMPACT_ATOMS: atom_id res chain seq x y z
N MET A 1 -19.50 -4.72 -5.39
CA MET A 1 -18.68 -5.72 -4.66
C MET A 1 -17.37 -5.04 -4.33
N MET A 2 -16.73 -5.14 -3.18
CA MET A 2 -16.63 -6.25 -2.24
C MET A 2 -16.32 -5.75 -0.81
N ASN A 3 -16.69 -6.52 0.21
CA ASN A 3 -16.15 -6.35 1.56
C ASN A 3 -14.98 -7.32 1.76
N ILE A 4 -13.93 -6.88 2.45
CA ILE A 4 -12.73 -7.66 2.78
C ILE A 4 -12.78 -7.98 4.29
N LEU A 5 -12.30 -9.16 4.70
CA LEU A 5 -12.10 -9.51 6.10
C LEU A 5 -10.76 -8.92 6.59
N LEU A 6 -10.78 -8.11 7.65
CA LEU A 6 -9.66 -7.34 8.19
C LEU A 6 -9.24 -7.84 9.56
N PHE A 7 -7.92 -7.90 9.76
CA PHE A 7 -7.32 -7.95 11.10
C PHE A 7 -6.14 -7.01 11.16
N VAL A 8 -6.06 -6.22 12.24
CA VAL A 8 -4.91 -5.34 12.48
C VAL A 8 -4.28 -5.73 13.79
N LEU A 9 -2.96 -5.90 13.72
CA LEU A 9 -2.05 -5.86 14.83
C LEU A 9 -1.59 -4.40 14.96
N PHE A 10 -1.90 -3.73 16.07
CA PHE A 10 -1.26 -2.45 16.39
C PHE A 10 -0.25 -2.67 17.52
N LEU A 11 1.03 -2.46 17.23
CA LEU A 11 2.11 -2.34 18.20
C LEU A 11 2.52 -0.87 18.29
N VAL A 12 2.07 -0.15 19.32
CA VAL A 12 2.69 1.12 19.67
C VAL A 12 3.96 0.83 20.46
N ASN A 13 5.08 0.61 19.76
CA ASN A 13 6.40 0.64 20.38
C ASN A 13 6.95 2.07 20.27
N SER A 14 6.64 2.91 21.24
CA SER A 14 7.29 4.21 21.44
C SER A 14 8.69 4.02 22.03
N HIS A 15 9.62 3.43 21.27
CA HIS A 15 11.04 3.58 21.56
C HIS A 15 11.63 4.68 20.68
N ALA A 16 11.67 5.89 21.26
CA ALA A 16 12.48 6.99 20.77
C ALA A 16 13.96 6.59 20.77
N ASN A 17 14.47 6.17 19.62
CA ASN A 17 15.90 6.18 19.38
C ASN A 17 16.28 7.55 18.82
N ARG A 18 16.74 8.46 19.69
CA ARG A 18 17.58 9.56 19.24
C ARG A 18 18.85 8.95 18.65
N ARG A 19 19.01 9.01 17.33
CA ARG A 19 20.32 8.86 16.68
C ARG A 19 20.59 10.08 15.81
N VAL A 20 21.73 10.68 16.09
CA VAL A 20 22.34 11.84 15.43
C VAL A 20 22.34 11.64 13.91
N HIS A 21 21.53 12.43 13.19
CA HIS A 21 21.53 12.51 11.72
C HIS A 21 22.26 13.80 11.33
N GLY A 22 23.48 13.65 10.84
CA GLY A 22 24.26 14.78 10.32
C GLY A 22 25.38 14.41 9.34
N ILE A 23 25.80 13.14 9.30
CA ILE A 23 26.92 12.69 8.44
C ILE A 23 26.52 11.53 7.51
N GLN A 24 25.49 10.75 7.85
CA GLN A 24 25.07 9.57 7.06
C GLN A 24 24.27 9.88 5.79
N ASN A 25 23.64 11.06 5.68
CA ASN A 25 22.79 11.40 4.53
C ASN A 25 23.60 11.74 3.28
N ASN A 26 24.69 12.52 3.41
CA ASN A 26 25.53 12.91 2.27
C ASN A 26 26.21 11.69 1.62
N LEU A 27 26.69 10.74 2.43
CA LEU A 27 27.33 9.53 1.91
C LEU A 27 26.34 8.62 1.17
N LYS A 28 25.07 8.57 1.62
CA LYS A 28 24.02 7.78 0.98
C LYS A 28 23.55 8.40 -0.33
N GLU A 29 23.43 9.73 -0.37
CA GLU A 29 23.10 10.48 -1.59
C GLU A 29 24.21 10.40 -2.63
N ASP A 30 25.48 10.48 -2.20
CA ASP A 30 26.64 10.32 -3.08
C ASP A 30 26.73 8.91 -3.66
N LEU A 31 26.51 7.86 -2.84
CA LEU A 31 26.48 6.48 -3.32
C LEU A 31 25.35 6.24 -4.34
N GLU A 32 24.25 6.95 -4.18
CA GLU A 32 23.09 6.85 -5.06
C GLU A 32 23.34 7.56 -6.40
N LEU A 33 23.95 8.75 -6.37
CA LEU A 33 24.40 9.45 -7.58
C LEU A 33 25.43 8.63 -8.36
N GLU A 34 26.39 8.00 -7.69
CA GLU A 34 27.37 7.12 -8.33
C GLU A 34 26.72 5.88 -8.97
N ARG A 35 25.69 5.30 -8.35
CA ARG A 35 24.92 4.21 -8.95
C ARG A 35 24.17 4.66 -10.19
N GLN A 36 23.54 5.84 -10.16
CA GLN A 36 22.84 6.40 -11.32
C GLN A 36 23.79 6.66 -12.49
N LEU A 37 24.96 7.24 -12.22
CA LEU A 37 25.99 7.46 -13.24
C LEU A 37 26.47 6.16 -13.88
N LYS A 38 26.58 5.06 -13.12
CA LYS A 38 26.95 3.73 -13.68
C LYS A 38 25.87 3.12 -14.57
N ILE A 39 24.61 3.46 -14.36
CA ILE A 39 23.50 2.99 -15.20
C ILE A 39 23.47 3.78 -16.52
N ILE A 40 23.58 5.10 -16.42
CA ILE A 40 23.47 6.04 -17.54
C ILE A 40 24.70 5.97 -18.46
N ASN A 41 25.90 6.06 -17.88
CA ASN A 41 27.14 6.02 -18.66
C ASN A 41 27.56 4.57 -18.91
N LYS A 42 27.38 4.12 -20.16
CA LYS A 42 27.79 2.79 -20.59
C LYS A 42 29.31 2.71 -20.74
N PRO A 43 29.91 1.51 -20.58
CA PRO A 43 31.35 1.34 -20.72
C PRO A 43 31.80 1.80 -22.12
N PRO A 44 32.68 2.81 -22.23
CA PRO A 44 33.12 3.33 -23.51
C PRO A 44 34.13 2.41 -24.17
N ILE A 45 34.07 2.30 -25.49
CA ILE A 45 35.12 1.70 -26.32
C ILE A 45 36.24 2.73 -26.58
N LYS A 46 35.87 4.00 -26.70
CA LYS A 46 36.78 5.14 -26.81
C LYS A 46 36.13 6.35 -26.16
N THR A 47 36.89 7.15 -25.43
CA THR A 47 36.44 8.45 -24.90
C THR A 47 37.13 9.57 -25.67
N ILE A 48 36.37 10.60 -26.03
CA ILE A 48 36.81 11.79 -26.76
C ILE A 48 36.57 12.99 -25.86
N HIS A 49 37.61 13.78 -25.62
CA HIS A 49 37.49 15.06 -24.92
C HIS A 49 37.39 16.17 -25.96
N VAL A 50 36.29 16.91 -25.96
CA VAL A 50 36.07 18.00 -26.90
C VAL A 50 36.68 19.27 -26.30
N PHE A 51 37.87 19.67 -26.76
CA PHE A 51 38.55 20.91 -26.36
C PHE A 51 38.52 21.95 -27.47
N HIS A 52 38.24 23.22 -27.13
CA HIS A 52 38.40 24.34 -28.05
C HIS A 52 39.85 24.89 -28.00
N ASN A 53 40.49 25.02 -29.17
CA ASN A 53 41.69 25.85 -29.33
C ASN A 53 41.28 27.34 -29.35
N LEU A 54 41.64 28.09 -28.31
CA LEU A 54 41.54 29.55 -28.27
C LEU A 54 42.67 30.14 -29.15
N LEU A 55 42.36 30.60 -30.36
CA LEU A 55 43.29 31.41 -31.15
C LEU A 55 42.97 32.89 -30.98
N ILE A 56 43.95 33.58 -30.40
CA ILE A 56 44.00 35.00 -30.05
C ILE A 56 43.95 35.87 -31.32
N PHE A 57 43.08 36.88 -31.35
CA PHE A 57 43.29 38.10 -32.13
C PHE A 57 43.16 39.31 -31.21
N HIS A 58 44.30 39.88 -30.82
CA HIS A 58 44.41 41.21 -30.26
C HIS A 58 44.96 42.12 -31.37
N HIS A 59 44.16 43.06 -31.89
CA HIS A 59 44.64 44.34 -32.39
C HIS A 59 43.47 45.33 -32.66
N MET A 60 43.48 46.41 -31.87
CA MET A 60 43.23 47.81 -32.23
C MET A 60 41.84 48.30 -32.74
N LEU A 61 41.25 49.11 -31.85
CA LEU A 61 40.42 50.32 -32.03
C LEU A 61 38.88 50.22 -32.21
N PRO A 62 38.12 51.15 -31.59
CA PRO A 62 36.68 51.06 -31.36
C PRO A 62 35.89 51.93 -32.34
N SER A 63 34.86 51.39 -32.97
CA SER A 63 33.65 52.14 -33.35
C SER A 63 32.73 51.27 -34.24
N ILE A 64 31.44 51.57 -34.12
CA ILE A 64 30.30 51.14 -34.95
C ILE A 64 29.56 49.90 -34.45
N TYR A 65 28.37 50.19 -33.93
CA TYR A 65 27.27 49.28 -33.61
C TYR A 65 26.84 48.46 -34.85
N HIS A 66 26.90 47.14 -34.76
CA HIS A 66 25.82 46.28 -35.24
C HIS A 66 25.91 44.88 -34.60
N THR A 67 24.75 44.38 -34.20
CA THR A 67 24.50 43.10 -33.53
C THR A 67 25.20 41.89 -34.16
N ALA A 68 26.27 41.44 -33.52
CA ALA A 68 26.76 40.07 -33.63
C ALA A 68 26.83 39.50 -32.21
N SER A 69 25.79 38.77 -31.80
CA SER A 69 25.89 37.85 -30.68
C SER A 69 25.27 36.54 -31.11
N LEU A 70 26.12 35.77 -31.79
CA LEU A 70 25.98 34.36 -31.99
C LEU A 70 26.21 33.70 -30.62
N ILE A 71 25.15 33.54 -29.82
CA ILE A 71 25.22 32.78 -28.57
C ILE A 71 25.12 31.31 -28.96
N ILE A 72 26.26 30.64 -29.05
CA ILE A 72 26.33 29.17 -29.08
C ILE A 72 26.64 28.74 -27.65
N PHE A 73 25.73 27.98 -27.03
CA PHE A 73 25.96 27.38 -25.72
C PHE A 73 26.93 26.19 -25.89
N PHE A 74 28.21 26.40 -25.64
CA PHE A 74 29.14 25.33 -25.27
C PHE A 74 29.68 25.65 -23.88
N THR A 75 29.66 24.67 -22.98
CA THR A 75 30.08 24.87 -21.59
C THR A 75 31.61 25.06 -21.52
N GLU A 76 32.11 25.88 -20.60
CA GLU A 76 33.56 26.14 -20.41
C GLU A 76 34.36 24.91 -19.97
N PHE A 77 33.69 23.78 -19.71
CA PHE A 77 34.31 22.51 -19.37
C PHE A 77 34.18 21.58 -20.58
N GLY A 78 35.29 21.31 -21.28
CA GLY A 78 35.29 20.48 -22.49
C GLY A 78 34.47 19.20 -22.33
N ASP A 79 33.39 19.10 -23.11
CA ASP A 79 32.44 17.99 -23.06
C ASP A 79 33.17 16.66 -23.31
N ILE A 80 32.79 15.64 -22.53
CA ILE A 80 33.33 14.28 -22.70
C ILE A 80 32.31 13.45 -23.49
N VAL A 81 32.73 12.93 -24.63
CA VAL A 81 31.90 12.05 -25.47
C VAL A 81 32.45 10.64 -25.46
N ASP A 82 31.60 9.69 -25.11
CA ASP A 82 31.91 8.27 -25.11
C ASP A 82 31.40 7.58 -26.37
N CYS A 83 32.30 6.89 -27.06
CA CYS A 83 31.97 6.01 -28.16
C CYS A 83 31.51 4.67 -27.59
N ILE A 84 30.21 4.43 -27.62
CA ILE A 84 29.57 3.24 -27.07
C ILE A 84 29.20 2.28 -28.20
N ASP A 85 29.34 0.98 -27.97
CA ASP A 85 28.88 -0.05 -28.90
C ASP A 85 27.43 0.21 -29.31
N ILE A 86 27.15 0.20 -30.61
CA ILE A 86 25.84 0.58 -31.14
C ILE A 86 24.70 -0.29 -30.58
N TYR A 87 24.96 -1.51 -30.14
CA TYR A 87 23.96 -2.40 -29.52
C TYR A 87 23.91 -2.29 -27.99
N LYS A 88 24.81 -1.54 -27.37
CA LYS A 88 24.88 -1.34 -25.90
C LYS A 88 24.53 0.08 -25.48
N GLN A 89 23.90 0.85 -26.37
CA GLN A 89 23.41 2.19 -26.05
C GLN A 89 22.43 2.14 -24.88
N PRO A 90 22.33 3.20 -24.06
CA PRO A 90 21.38 3.28 -22.94
C PRO A 90 19.94 2.92 -23.31
N ALA A 91 19.50 3.25 -24.53
CA ALA A 91 18.16 2.92 -25.02
C ALA A 91 17.84 1.41 -24.96
N PHE A 92 18.84 0.54 -25.14
CA PHE A 92 18.66 -0.92 -25.14
C PHE A 92 18.54 -1.55 -23.75
N ASP A 93 18.74 -0.78 -22.67
CA ASP A 93 18.38 -1.26 -21.33
C ASP A 93 16.85 -1.36 -21.15
N HIS A 94 16.08 -0.70 -22.02
CA HIS A 94 14.64 -0.75 -21.98
C HIS A 94 14.15 -2.16 -22.39
N PRO A 95 13.35 -2.87 -21.56
CA PRO A 95 12.95 -4.26 -21.82
C PRO A 95 12.27 -4.48 -23.17
N LEU A 96 11.46 -3.51 -23.63
CA LEU A 96 10.79 -3.57 -24.94
C LEU A 96 11.72 -3.38 -26.14
N LEU A 97 12.96 -2.94 -25.92
CA LEU A 97 13.96 -2.71 -26.96
C LEU A 97 15.05 -3.78 -26.97
N LYS A 98 15.01 -4.76 -26.07
CA LYS A 98 16.05 -5.79 -25.92
C LYS A 98 16.30 -6.61 -27.21
N ASP A 99 15.26 -6.82 -28.00
CA ASP A 99 15.30 -7.53 -29.28
C ASP A 99 15.05 -6.60 -30.50
N HIS A 100 15.16 -5.28 -30.30
CA HIS A 100 14.89 -4.31 -31.35
C HIS A 100 15.97 -4.37 -32.44
N LYS A 101 15.55 -4.52 -33.70
CA LYS A 101 16.45 -4.52 -34.86
C LYS A 101 16.77 -3.08 -35.27
N LEU A 102 18.02 -2.68 -35.09
CA LEU A 102 18.52 -1.37 -35.49
C LEU A 102 18.31 -1.08 -36.99
N GLN A 103 17.66 0.04 -37.29
CA GLN A 103 17.58 0.58 -38.63
C GLN A 103 18.73 1.56 -38.86
N MET A 104 19.76 1.10 -39.59
CA MET A 104 20.97 1.90 -39.86
C MET A 104 20.77 3.02 -40.88
N LYS A 105 19.75 2.91 -41.74
CA LYS A 105 19.43 3.90 -42.77
C LYS A 105 17.91 4.00 -42.96
N PRO A 106 17.34 5.21 -43.08
CA PRO A 106 15.93 5.35 -43.44
C PRO A 106 15.66 4.75 -44.82
N SER A 107 14.47 4.19 -44.99
CA SER A 107 14.00 3.53 -46.22
C SER A 107 13.69 4.50 -47.37
N PHE A 108 13.88 5.81 -47.17
CA PHE A 108 13.57 6.86 -48.13
C PHE A 108 14.84 7.69 -48.37
N GLN A 109 15.16 7.94 -49.64
CA GLN A 109 16.24 8.84 -50.03
C GLN A 109 15.70 10.28 -50.02
N ASN A 110 16.13 11.10 -49.06
CA ASN A 110 15.89 12.53 -49.14
C ASN A 110 16.74 13.09 -50.29
N SER A 111 16.09 13.53 -51.36
CA SER A 111 16.68 14.38 -52.39
C SER A 111 16.78 15.81 -51.84
N ILE A 112 17.74 16.05 -50.95
CA ILE A 112 18.18 17.43 -50.70
C ILE A 112 19.17 17.74 -51.82
N GLU A 113 18.77 18.64 -52.72
CA GLU A 113 19.63 19.18 -53.77
C GLU A 113 20.94 19.67 -53.15
N LYS A 114 22.06 19.10 -53.60
CA LYS A 114 23.37 19.69 -53.33
C LYS A 114 23.44 21.00 -54.11
N THR A 115 23.23 22.12 -53.44
CA THR A 115 23.64 23.41 -53.98
C THR A 115 25.17 23.40 -54.11
N ASN A 116 25.65 23.60 -55.34
CA ASN A 116 27.05 23.79 -55.63
C ASN A 116 27.52 25.11 -55.00
N VAL A 117 28.04 25.04 -53.78
CA VAL A 117 28.86 26.10 -53.20
C VAL A 117 30.31 25.67 -53.31
N ASN A 118 31.02 26.23 -54.31
CA ASN A 118 32.47 26.25 -54.30
C ASN A 118 32.90 27.20 -53.17
N ASN A 119 33.30 26.65 -52.03
CA ASN A 119 34.27 27.33 -51.18
C ASN A 119 34.98 26.37 -50.22
N SER A 120 36.24 26.70 -50.03
CA SER A 120 37.26 26.02 -49.22
C SER A 120 36.79 25.64 -47.82
N GLY A 121 37.23 24.45 -47.40
CA GLY A 121 37.31 23.93 -46.03
C GLY A 121 36.44 24.59 -44.96
N THR A 122 35.22 24.10 -44.79
CA THR A 122 34.48 24.27 -43.53
C THR A 122 33.96 22.90 -43.09
N GLY A 123 34.47 22.42 -41.96
CA GLY A 123 33.96 21.22 -41.30
C GLY A 123 32.50 21.42 -40.91
N SER A 124 31.76 20.32 -40.80
CA SER A 124 30.38 20.32 -40.27
C SER A 124 30.32 21.17 -38.99
N MET A 125 29.43 22.17 -38.96
CA MET A 125 29.19 23.02 -37.78
C MET A 125 28.73 22.20 -36.56
N PHE A 126 28.23 20.99 -36.79
CA PHE A 126 27.80 20.04 -35.76
C PHE A 126 28.49 18.69 -35.96
N GLY A 127 29.22 18.20 -34.94
CA GLY A 127 29.89 16.90 -34.95
C GLY A 127 31.22 16.91 -34.20
N LEU A 128 31.81 15.73 -34.00
CA LEU A 128 33.07 15.52 -33.25
C LEU A 128 34.34 16.07 -33.93
N GLY A 129 34.21 16.98 -34.90
CA GLY A 129 35.33 17.52 -35.65
C GLY A 129 36.13 16.45 -36.40
N LYS A 130 37.44 16.39 -36.16
CA LYS A 130 38.36 15.39 -36.76
C LYS A 130 38.34 14.05 -36.03
N ASP A 131 37.85 14.02 -34.79
CA ASP A 131 37.73 12.79 -34.03
C ASP A 131 36.46 12.05 -34.42
N LYS A 132 36.59 10.76 -34.76
CA LYS A 132 35.45 9.90 -35.05
C LYS A 132 35.41 8.73 -34.09
N CYS A 133 34.21 8.32 -33.74
CA CYS A 133 34.00 7.06 -33.05
C CYS A 133 34.33 5.88 -34.00
N PRO A 134 34.95 4.80 -33.49
CA PRO A 134 35.22 3.61 -34.29
C PRO A 134 33.97 3.04 -34.97
N THR A 135 34.15 2.36 -36.10
CA THR A 135 33.06 1.66 -36.79
C THR A 135 32.36 0.69 -35.83
N GLY A 136 31.03 0.69 -35.82
CA GLY A 136 30.23 -0.12 -34.89
C GLY A 136 29.96 0.54 -33.54
N THR A 137 30.38 1.79 -33.35
CA THR A 137 30.11 2.58 -32.14
C THR A 137 29.41 3.89 -32.47
N VAL A 138 28.70 4.46 -31.49
CA VAL A 138 28.02 5.76 -31.59
C VAL A 138 28.52 6.71 -30.51
N PRO A 139 28.67 8.00 -30.82
CA PRO A 139 29.02 9.01 -29.84
C PRO A 139 27.85 9.33 -28.92
N ILE A 140 28.06 9.28 -27.61
CA ILE A 140 27.08 9.64 -26.59
C ILE A 140 27.77 10.55 -25.57
N LEU A 141 27.14 11.68 -25.25
CA LEU A 141 27.65 12.61 -24.24
C LEU A 141 27.67 11.92 -22.87
N ARG A 142 28.81 12.00 -22.17
CA ARG A 142 28.94 11.47 -20.81
C ARG A 142 28.22 12.40 -19.84
N ILE A 143 27.33 11.83 -19.04
CA ILE A 143 26.62 12.56 -17.99
C ILE A 143 27.50 12.64 -16.74
N THR A 144 27.63 13.82 -16.15
CA THR A 144 28.39 14.06 -14.91
C THR A 144 27.48 14.11 -13.68
N LYS A 145 28.08 14.04 -12.48
CA LYS A 145 27.35 14.19 -11.21
C LYS A 145 26.64 15.55 -11.14
N ASP A 146 27.28 16.60 -11.62
CA ASP A 146 26.74 17.96 -11.62
C ASP A 146 25.55 18.10 -12.57
N ASP A 147 25.55 17.36 -13.69
CA ASP A 147 24.39 17.31 -14.60
C ASP A 147 23.17 16.72 -13.90
N LEU A 148 23.34 15.63 -13.14
CA LEU A 148 22.26 15.01 -12.36
C LEU A 148 21.76 15.91 -11.21
N ILE A 149 22.67 16.68 -10.59
CA ILE A 149 22.30 17.63 -9.54
C ILE A 149 21.52 18.81 -10.12
N ARG A 150 21.99 19.38 -11.24
CA ARG A 150 21.27 20.45 -11.96
C ARG A 150 19.88 20.01 -12.39
N GLN A 151 19.75 18.78 -12.89
CA GLN A 151 18.47 18.20 -13.28
C GLN A 151 17.49 18.08 -12.10
N LYS A 152 17.97 17.70 -10.91
CA LYS A 152 17.13 17.64 -9.69
C LYS A 152 16.67 19.01 -9.17
N SER A 153 17.38 20.08 -9.53
CA SER A 153 17.05 21.44 -9.09
C SER A 153 15.95 22.13 -9.91
N LEU A 154 15.48 21.49 -10.99
CA LEU A 154 14.36 21.97 -11.80
C LEU A 154 13.04 21.43 -11.20
N SER A 155 12.33 22.25 -10.44
CA SER A 155 10.99 21.94 -9.90
C SER A 155 9.86 22.25 -10.88
N ASP A 156 8.76 21.50 -10.79
CA ASP A 156 7.58 21.47 -11.68
C ASP A 156 6.73 22.77 -11.81
N ASP A 157 7.11 23.92 -11.24
CA ASP A 157 6.22 25.09 -11.11
C ASP A 157 6.52 26.32 -12.03
N ASP A 158 7.54 26.31 -12.88
CA ASP A 158 7.89 27.47 -13.73
C ASP A 158 7.48 27.33 -15.22
N ILE A 159 6.23 26.95 -15.51
CA ILE A 159 5.64 27.12 -16.85
C ILE A 159 4.27 27.81 -16.76
N LEU A 160 4.29 29.11 -16.46
CA LEU A 160 3.16 30.01 -16.68
C LEU A 160 3.36 30.66 -18.06
N VAL A 161 2.75 30.08 -19.10
CA VAL A 161 2.71 30.69 -20.44
C VAL A 161 1.76 31.90 -20.39
N GLN A 162 2.32 33.10 -20.19
CA GLN A 162 1.64 34.33 -20.58
C GLN A 162 2.10 34.74 -21.98
N GLY A 163 1.15 34.82 -22.89
CA GLY A 163 1.38 35.23 -24.27
C GLY A 163 1.73 36.72 -24.38
N LEU A 164 2.72 37.00 -25.22
CA LEU A 164 2.89 38.29 -25.89
C LEU A 164 3.11 38.03 -27.39
N PRO A 165 2.45 38.80 -28.28
CA PRO A 165 2.42 38.52 -29.71
C PRO A 165 3.68 39.05 -30.40
N GLY A 166 4.26 38.23 -31.28
CA GLY A 166 5.23 38.65 -32.29
C GLY A 166 6.67 38.26 -31.99
N ILE A 167 7.02 37.01 -32.31
CA ILE A 167 8.25 36.59 -33.02
C ILE A 167 7.94 35.18 -33.54
N HIS A 168 7.69 35.06 -34.84
CA HIS A 168 7.30 33.80 -35.48
C HIS A 168 8.53 32.95 -35.85
N LYS A 169 8.43 31.66 -35.50
CA LYS A 169 8.95 30.47 -36.21
C LYS A 169 10.47 30.28 -36.28
N ALA A 170 11.08 29.81 -35.18
CA ALA A 170 12.31 29.00 -35.24
C ALA A 170 12.62 28.15 -33.98
N ALA A 171 11.83 28.22 -32.89
CA ALA A 171 12.20 27.62 -31.60
C ALA A 171 11.28 26.47 -31.12
N GLU A 172 10.57 25.78 -32.02
CA GLU A 172 9.48 24.86 -31.62
C GLU A 172 9.78 23.35 -31.78
N VAL A 173 11.05 22.91 -31.76
CA VAL A 173 11.35 21.47 -32.01
C VAL A 173 12.19 20.75 -30.93
N SER A 174 12.72 21.39 -29.90
CA SER A 174 13.66 20.69 -28.98
C SER A 174 13.29 20.61 -27.49
N LEU A 175 12.03 20.78 -27.08
CA LEU A 175 11.63 20.63 -25.67
C LEU A 175 10.68 19.46 -25.36
N TYR A 176 10.43 18.54 -26.31
CA TYR A 176 9.43 17.47 -26.11
C TYR A 176 10.00 16.06 -25.84
N VAL A 177 11.33 15.90 -25.72
CA VAL A 177 11.96 14.56 -25.58
C VAL A 177 12.57 14.30 -24.19
N SER A 178 13.03 15.32 -23.45
CA SER A 178 13.67 15.12 -22.14
C SER A 178 12.69 14.69 -21.04
N HIS A 179 11.54 15.34 -20.93
CA HIS A 179 10.53 15.05 -19.90
C HIS A 179 9.94 13.63 -19.99
N LYS A 180 10.00 13.00 -21.18
CA LYS A 180 9.47 11.65 -21.37
C LYS A 180 10.48 10.57 -20.97
N VAL A 181 11.78 10.81 -21.11
CA VAL A 181 12.85 9.83 -20.82
C VAL A 181 13.12 9.71 -19.31
N ASP A 182 13.14 10.83 -18.58
CA ASP A 182 13.30 10.81 -17.12
C ASP A 182 12.12 10.16 -16.42
N ALA A 183 10.90 10.47 -16.86
CA ALA A 183 9.70 9.81 -16.37
C ALA A 183 9.77 8.28 -16.59
N ILE A 184 10.25 7.82 -17.75
CA ILE A 184 10.41 6.39 -18.06
C ILE A 184 11.48 5.71 -17.19
N GLN A 185 12.64 6.35 -16.99
CA GLN A 185 13.73 5.77 -16.19
C GLN A 185 13.40 5.72 -14.69
N THR A 186 12.71 6.74 -14.19
CA THR A 186 12.22 6.79 -12.79
C THR A 186 11.12 5.75 -12.57
N THR A 187 10.17 5.63 -13.50
CA THR A 187 9.12 4.59 -13.47
C THR A 187 9.72 3.18 -13.49
N PHE A 188 10.77 2.94 -14.28
CA PHE A 188 11.42 1.63 -14.36
C PHE A 188 12.14 1.24 -13.07
N LYS A 189 12.82 2.19 -12.43
CA LYS A 189 13.47 1.96 -11.13
C LYS A 189 12.45 1.68 -10.03
N GLU A 190 11.39 2.48 -9.96
CA GLU A 190 10.29 2.27 -9.02
C GLU A 190 9.61 0.92 -9.23
N ASP A 191 9.44 0.50 -10.49
CA ASP A 191 8.88 -0.79 -10.86
C ASP A 191 9.77 -1.96 -10.43
N LEU A 192 11.09 -1.88 -10.65
CA LEU A 192 12.06 -2.89 -10.19
C LEU A 192 12.09 -3.01 -8.66
N GLU A 193 12.11 -1.88 -7.95
CA GLU A 193 12.05 -1.87 -6.48
C GLU A 193 10.75 -2.50 -5.97
N LEU A 194 9.64 -2.24 -6.67
CA LEU A 194 8.35 -2.79 -6.32
C LEU A 194 8.28 -4.30 -6.59
N GLU A 195 8.86 -4.77 -7.69
CA GLU A 195 8.96 -6.20 -7.99
C GLU A 195 9.81 -6.95 -6.95
N GLU A 196 10.94 -6.38 -6.53
CA GLU A 196 11.78 -6.97 -5.48
C GLU A 196 11.02 -7.06 -4.14
N GLN A 197 10.28 -6.01 -3.78
CA GLN A 197 9.44 -6.03 -2.58
C GLN A 197 8.32 -7.08 -2.68
N LEU A 198 7.68 -7.22 -3.83
CA LEU A 198 6.67 -8.27 -4.05
C LEU A 198 7.27 -9.67 -3.89
N ARG A 199 8.53 -9.87 -4.30
CA ARG A 199 9.24 -11.14 -4.12
C ARG A 199 9.50 -11.47 -2.66
N ILE A 200 9.79 -10.46 -1.83
CA ILE A 200 10.00 -10.62 -0.38
C ILE A 200 8.68 -10.92 0.35
N ILE A 201 7.61 -10.21 -0.03
CA ILE A 201 6.27 -10.32 0.57
C ILE A 201 5.60 -11.65 0.20
N ASN A 202 5.61 -12.00 -1.09
CA ASN A 202 5.01 -13.23 -1.58
C ASN A 202 6.00 -14.38 -1.46
N LYS A 203 5.91 -15.12 -0.35
CA LYS A 203 6.81 -16.25 -0.08
C LYS A 203 6.59 -17.38 -1.12
N PRO A 204 7.60 -18.24 -1.34
CA PRO A 204 7.48 -19.37 -2.25
C PRO A 204 6.26 -20.26 -1.91
N SER A 205 5.36 -20.41 -2.88
CA SER A 205 4.14 -21.20 -2.76
C SER A 205 4.39 -22.67 -3.10
N VAL A 206 3.86 -23.59 -2.29
CA VAL A 206 3.80 -25.03 -2.61
C VAL A 206 2.69 -25.32 -3.62
N LYS A 207 1.56 -24.61 -3.50
CA LYS A 207 0.42 -24.67 -4.42
C LYS A 207 -0.22 -23.30 -4.50
N THR A 208 -0.65 -22.87 -5.69
CA THR A 208 -1.50 -21.69 -5.86
C THR A 208 -2.93 -22.13 -6.15
N ILE A 209 -3.90 -21.47 -5.53
CA ILE A 209 -5.34 -21.71 -5.70
C ILE A 209 -6.00 -20.43 -6.15
N HIS A 210 -6.84 -20.53 -7.19
CA HIS A 210 -7.70 -19.44 -7.63
C HIS A 210 -9.04 -19.59 -6.92
N ALA A 211 -9.32 -18.72 -5.96
CA ALA A 211 -10.59 -18.74 -5.25
C ALA A 211 -11.73 -18.26 -6.16
N GLU A 212 -12.96 -18.68 -5.87
CA GLU A 212 -14.16 -18.25 -6.62
C GLU A 212 -14.38 -16.74 -6.56
N SER A 213 -13.83 -16.06 -5.55
CA SER A 213 -13.82 -14.61 -5.42
C SER A 213 -12.90 -13.90 -6.43
N GLY A 214 -12.13 -14.64 -7.23
CA GLY A 214 -11.07 -14.11 -8.09
C GLY A 214 -9.75 -13.82 -7.36
N ASP A 215 -9.66 -14.17 -6.08
CA ASP A 215 -8.42 -14.07 -5.30
C ASP A 215 -7.41 -15.15 -5.73
N ILE A 216 -6.13 -14.79 -5.73
CA ILE A 216 -5.03 -15.75 -5.89
C ILE A 216 -4.48 -16.03 -4.50
N VAL A 217 -4.53 -17.28 -4.08
CA VAL A 217 -4.14 -17.72 -2.74
C VAL A 217 -3.00 -18.71 -2.84
N ASP A 218 -1.92 -18.42 -2.14
CA ASP A 218 -0.73 -19.26 -2.09
C ASP A 218 -0.73 -20.11 -0.84
N CYS A 219 -0.62 -21.43 -1.02
CA CYS A 219 -0.35 -22.37 0.05
C CYS A 219 1.14 -22.30 0.39
N ILE A 220 1.47 -21.59 1.46
CA ILE A 220 2.85 -21.40 1.93
C ILE A 220 3.14 -22.41 3.02
N ASP A 221 4.37 -22.92 3.07
CA ASP A 221 4.85 -23.75 4.17
C ASP A 221 4.55 -23.07 5.52
N ILE A 222 3.97 -23.82 6.46
CA ILE A 222 3.48 -23.26 7.71
C ILE A 222 4.60 -22.59 8.54
N TYR A 223 5.87 -22.99 8.36
CA TYR A 223 7.04 -22.41 9.03
C TYR A 223 7.70 -21.27 8.23
N LYS A 224 7.26 -21.01 7.00
CA LYS A 224 7.79 -19.95 6.12
C LYS A 224 6.79 -18.82 5.88
N GLN A 225 5.68 -18.79 6.61
CA GLN A 225 4.66 -17.75 6.49
C GLN A 225 5.19 -16.37 6.93
N PRO A 226 4.60 -15.25 6.44
CA PRO A 226 5.05 -13.88 6.74
C PRO A 226 5.18 -13.53 8.23
N ALA A 227 4.47 -14.24 9.11
CA ALA A 227 4.56 -14.06 10.55
C ALA A 227 6.01 -14.10 11.07
N PHE A 228 6.83 -15.00 10.52
CA PHE A 228 8.19 -15.27 11.00
C PHE A 228 9.26 -14.32 10.44
N ASP A 229 8.86 -13.39 9.58
CA ASP A 229 9.71 -12.25 9.24
C ASP A 229 9.83 -11.27 10.42
N HIS A 230 8.92 -11.35 11.40
CA HIS A 230 8.97 -10.51 12.60
C HIS A 230 10.17 -10.91 13.48
N PRO A 231 11.05 -9.97 13.90
CA PRO A 231 12.25 -10.28 14.67
C PRO A 231 11.98 -11.06 15.96
N LEU A 232 10.89 -10.74 16.67
CA LEU A 232 10.49 -11.43 17.90
C LEU A 232 9.95 -12.85 17.69
N LEU A 233 9.70 -13.28 16.44
CA LEU A 233 9.07 -14.56 16.13
C LEU A 233 9.97 -15.55 15.41
N LYS A 234 11.25 -15.24 15.18
CA LYS A 234 12.17 -16.12 14.42
C LYS A 234 12.23 -17.55 14.96
N ASP A 235 12.24 -17.71 16.29
CA ASP A 235 12.30 -19.00 16.98
C ASP A 235 10.96 -19.37 17.65
N HIS A 236 9.87 -18.76 17.20
CA HIS A 236 8.56 -18.96 17.82
C HIS A 236 8.07 -20.40 17.65
N LYS A 237 7.77 -21.06 18.77
CA LYS A 237 7.19 -22.42 18.77
C LYS A 237 5.75 -22.38 18.27
N LEU A 238 5.53 -22.97 17.09
CA LEU A 238 4.21 -23.03 16.45
C LEU A 238 3.18 -23.78 17.32
N GLN A 239 2.05 -23.12 17.58
CA GLN A 239 0.92 -23.70 18.29
C GLN A 239 -0.18 -24.10 17.29
N MET A 240 -0.38 -25.39 17.05
CA MET A 240 -1.34 -25.84 16.02
C MET A 240 -2.82 -25.68 16.40
N LYS A 241 -3.14 -25.72 17.70
CA LYS A 241 -4.51 -25.57 18.22
C LYS A 241 -4.50 -24.90 19.60
N PRO A 242 -5.54 -24.13 19.95
CA PRO A 242 -5.70 -23.62 21.31
C PRO A 242 -5.89 -24.77 22.30
N THR A 243 -5.60 -24.49 23.57
CA THR A 243 -5.84 -25.43 24.68
C THR A 243 -7.31 -25.46 25.15
N PHE A 244 -8.10 -24.46 24.76
CA PHE A 244 -9.54 -24.38 25.02
C PHE A 244 -10.36 -24.87 23.81
N GLN A 245 -11.62 -25.27 24.06
CA GLN A 245 -12.60 -25.51 23.00
C GLN A 245 -13.32 -24.21 22.66
N ASN A 246 -13.42 -23.88 21.36
CA ASN A 246 -14.28 -22.78 20.93
C ASN A 246 -15.74 -23.13 21.24
N SER A 247 -16.41 -22.26 21.98
CA SER A 247 -17.84 -22.37 22.31
C SER A 247 -18.71 -21.43 21.47
N MET A 248 -18.28 -21.05 20.26
CA MET A 248 -19.11 -20.23 19.38
C MET A 248 -20.33 -21.03 18.92
N LYS A 249 -21.52 -20.52 19.20
CA LYS A 249 -22.77 -21.05 18.65
C LYS A 249 -22.72 -20.96 17.12
N LYS A 250 -23.11 -22.04 16.45
CA LYS A 250 -23.22 -22.06 14.98
C LYS A 250 -24.33 -21.10 14.58
N THR A 251 -24.13 -20.36 13.50
CA THR A 251 -25.19 -19.58 12.88
C THR A 251 -26.33 -20.53 12.46
N ASN A 252 -27.54 -20.30 12.98
CA ASN A 252 -28.76 -21.09 12.72
C ASN A 252 -29.34 -20.88 11.31
N VAL A 253 -28.51 -20.60 10.31
CA VAL A 253 -28.97 -20.50 8.92
C VAL A 253 -29.17 -21.92 8.40
N ASN A 254 -30.32 -22.50 8.73
CA ASN A 254 -30.84 -23.78 8.21
C ASN A 254 -31.14 -23.67 6.71
N ASN A 255 -30.11 -23.48 5.90
CA ASN A 255 -30.18 -23.75 4.48
C ASN A 255 -28.89 -24.48 4.07
N SER A 256 -29.01 -25.76 3.78
CA SER A 256 -27.95 -26.70 3.38
C SER A 256 -27.15 -26.29 2.12
N ARG A 257 -27.46 -25.12 1.54
CA ARG A 257 -26.84 -24.54 0.34
C ARG A 257 -25.80 -23.45 0.62
N ILE A 258 -25.62 -22.99 1.87
CA ILE A 258 -24.68 -21.90 2.15
C ILE A 258 -23.30 -22.47 2.52
N ARG A 259 -22.49 -22.62 1.49
CA ARG A 259 -21.04 -22.80 1.54
C ARG A 259 -20.42 -21.81 2.54
N SER A 260 -19.43 -22.26 3.34
CA SER A 260 -18.57 -21.39 4.17
C SER A 260 -18.38 -20.03 3.50
N MET A 261 -18.89 -18.94 4.10
CA MET A 261 -18.76 -17.58 3.54
C MET A 261 -17.31 -17.14 3.40
N PHE A 262 -16.39 -17.91 3.99
CA PHE A 262 -14.97 -17.65 4.10
C PHE A 262 -14.14 -18.72 3.42
N GLY A 263 -12.99 -18.28 2.91
CA GLY A 263 -11.90 -19.15 2.51
C GLY A 263 -12.03 -19.76 1.12
N LEU A 264 -11.35 -20.89 0.94
CA LEU A 264 -11.18 -21.58 -0.34
C LEU A 264 -12.39 -22.40 -0.79
N GLY A 265 -13.55 -22.24 -0.14
CA GLY A 265 -14.76 -22.97 -0.48
C GLY A 265 -14.64 -24.48 -0.25
N LYS A 266 -14.55 -25.27 -1.34
CA LYS A 266 -14.34 -26.74 -1.27
C LYS A 266 -12.86 -27.13 -1.27
N GLU A 267 -11.98 -26.24 -1.71
CA GLU A 267 -10.54 -26.48 -1.70
C GLU A 267 -9.92 -26.26 -0.32
N LYS A 268 -8.71 -26.79 -0.14
CA LYS A 268 -7.87 -26.57 1.04
C LYS A 268 -6.41 -26.68 0.65
N CYS A 269 -5.55 -26.02 1.43
CA CYS A 269 -4.12 -26.16 1.25
C CYS A 269 -3.60 -27.55 1.65
N PRO A 270 -2.53 -28.06 1.01
CA PRO A 270 -1.87 -29.31 1.37
C PRO A 270 -1.45 -29.39 2.85
N ARG A 271 -1.20 -30.61 3.34
CA ARG A 271 -0.65 -30.79 4.69
C ARG A 271 0.70 -30.08 4.80
N GLY A 272 0.96 -29.46 5.95
CA GLY A 272 2.16 -28.65 6.17
C GLY A 272 2.10 -27.22 5.63
N THR A 273 0.99 -26.80 5.00
CA THR A 273 0.86 -25.46 4.40
C THR A 273 -0.39 -24.71 4.87
N VAL A 274 -0.36 -23.38 4.74
CA VAL A 274 -1.47 -22.47 5.07
C VAL A 274 -1.79 -21.53 3.89
N PRO A 275 -3.08 -21.23 3.63
CA PRO A 275 -3.49 -20.34 2.55
C PRO A 275 -3.21 -18.87 2.90
N ILE A 276 -2.46 -18.20 2.05
CA ILE A 276 -2.05 -16.81 2.21
C ILE A 276 -2.44 -16.04 0.94
N LEU A 277 -3.19 -14.96 1.10
CA LEU A 277 -3.61 -14.13 -0.03
C LEU A 277 -2.40 -13.49 -0.69
N ARG A 278 -2.21 -13.71 -1.99
CA ARG A 278 -1.11 -13.13 -2.78
C ARG A 278 -1.28 -11.62 -2.87
N THR A 279 -0.20 -10.89 -2.60
CA THR A 279 -0.15 -9.44 -2.77
C THR A 279 0.19 -9.10 -4.22
N ARG A 280 -0.63 -8.29 -4.89
CA ARG A 280 -0.38 -7.80 -6.25
C ARG A 280 0.35 -6.45 -6.22
N LYS A 281 0.96 -6.06 -7.35
CA LYS A 281 1.62 -4.76 -7.55
C LYS A 281 0.73 -3.59 -7.13
N ASP A 282 -0.49 -3.53 -7.65
CA ASP A 282 -1.42 -2.45 -7.32
C ASP A 282 -1.78 -2.41 -5.83
N ASP A 283 -1.79 -3.56 -5.16
CA ASP A 283 -2.06 -3.62 -3.74
C ASP A 283 -0.92 -3.05 -2.89
N LEU A 284 0.33 -3.19 -3.37
CA LEU A 284 1.51 -2.68 -2.69
C LEU A 284 1.64 -1.16 -2.92
N MET A 285 1.33 -0.69 -4.14
CA MET A 285 1.28 0.74 -4.44
C MET A 285 0.26 1.49 -3.58
N ARG A 286 -0.94 0.93 -3.40
CA ARG A 286 -1.99 1.53 -2.55
C ARG A 286 -1.63 1.59 -1.07
N GLU A 287 -0.84 0.64 -0.60
CA GLU A 287 -0.39 0.59 0.79
C GLU A 287 0.68 1.65 1.06
N LYS A 288 1.68 1.77 0.16
CA LYS A 288 2.73 2.79 0.25
C LYS A 288 2.18 4.22 0.30
N SER A 289 1.09 4.50 -0.42
CA SER A 289 0.47 5.83 -0.43
C SER A 289 -0.39 6.15 0.80
N SER A 290 -0.57 5.19 1.73
CA SER A 290 -1.55 5.29 2.81
C SER A 290 -0.97 5.14 4.23
N LEU A 291 0.36 5.18 4.39
CA LEU A 291 1.06 4.78 5.62
C LEU A 291 0.79 5.63 6.87
N ASN A 292 0.23 6.84 6.75
CA ASN A 292 0.26 7.81 7.86
C ASN A 292 -1.04 8.04 8.63
N ASN A 293 -2.16 7.39 8.31
CA ASN A 293 -3.42 7.59 9.04
C ASN A 293 -4.23 6.29 9.04
N HIS A 294 -4.43 5.66 10.20
CA HIS A 294 -5.08 4.34 10.29
C HIS A 294 -6.45 4.45 10.99
N ILE A 295 -7.53 3.89 10.42
CA ILE A 295 -8.92 4.03 10.93
C ILE A 295 -9.12 3.55 12.38
N LEU A 296 -8.24 2.68 12.87
CA LEU A 296 -8.28 2.19 14.24
C LEU A 296 -7.70 3.17 15.29
N LEU A 297 -7.01 4.24 14.87
CA LEU A 297 -6.50 5.27 15.77
C LEU A 297 -7.63 6.24 16.17
N GLN A 298 -7.65 6.65 17.44
CA GLN A 298 -8.56 7.67 17.94
C GLN A 298 -8.07 9.08 17.56
N GLY A 299 -9.01 10.02 17.33
CA GLY A 299 -8.69 11.43 17.12
C GLY A 299 -8.13 11.78 15.72
N ILE A 300 -8.26 10.88 14.75
CA ILE A 300 -7.95 11.20 13.35
C ILE A 300 -9.13 11.95 12.73
N PRO A 301 -8.91 13.15 12.15
CA PRO A 301 -9.97 13.89 11.46
C PRO A 301 -10.66 13.03 10.39
N GLY A 302 -12.00 13.06 10.39
CA GLY A 302 -12.82 12.31 9.45
C GLY A 302 -12.96 10.82 9.74
N VAL A 303 -12.50 10.34 10.90
CA VAL A 303 -12.85 9.03 11.45
C VAL A 303 -14.03 9.18 12.40
N HIS A 304 -15.09 8.41 12.16
CA HIS A 304 -16.28 8.40 13.01
C HIS A 304 -16.60 7.00 13.53
N LEU A 305 -17.17 6.93 14.72
CA LEU A 305 -17.37 5.71 15.51
C LEU A 305 -18.83 5.54 15.93
N ALA A 306 -19.28 4.30 15.92
CA ALA A 306 -20.52 3.86 16.56
C ALA A 306 -20.28 2.49 17.19
N GLU A 307 -19.93 2.50 18.47
CA GLU A 307 -19.28 1.38 19.16
C GLU A 307 -19.91 1.13 20.52
N VAL A 308 -19.94 -0.14 20.95
CA VAL A 308 -20.19 -0.52 22.34
C VAL A 308 -18.92 -1.12 22.88
N SER A 309 -18.43 -0.57 23.98
CA SER A 309 -17.30 -1.12 24.72
C SER A 309 -17.71 -1.50 26.13
N LEU A 310 -16.93 -2.36 26.79
CA LEU A 310 -17.13 -2.64 28.20
C LEU A 310 -16.18 -1.81 29.07
N ARG A 311 -16.69 -1.34 30.20
CA ARG A 311 -15.90 -0.48 31.09
C ARG A 311 -14.72 -1.26 31.69
N PRO A 312 -13.53 -0.63 31.80
CA PRO A 312 -12.34 -1.27 32.38
C PRO A 312 -12.54 -1.86 33.79
N ARG A 313 -13.39 -1.21 34.61
CA ARG A 313 -13.66 -1.63 35.99
C ARG A 313 -14.29 -3.03 36.14
N TYR A 314 -14.87 -3.58 35.07
CA TYR A 314 -15.47 -4.92 35.07
C TYR A 314 -14.55 -5.97 34.45
N GLY A 315 -13.37 -5.56 33.95
CA GLY A 315 -12.32 -6.47 33.51
C GLY A 315 -11.59 -7.13 34.68
N PRO A 316 -10.53 -7.91 34.40
CA PRO A 316 -9.97 -8.16 33.07
C PRO A 316 -10.81 -9.13 32.24
N TYR A 317 -10.72 -8.97 30.92
CA TYR A 317 -11.33 -9.84 29.92
C TYR A 317 -10.26 -10.70 29.23
N TYR A 318 -10.66 -11.90 28.83
CA TYR A 318 -9.80 -12.86 28.14
C TYR A 318 -10.34 -13.27 26.77
N GLY A 319 -11.42 -12.64 26.33
CA GLY A 319 -12.02 -12.93 25.04
C GLY A 319 -13.28 -12.13 24.79
N VAL A 320 -13.58 -12.00 23.50
CA VAL A 320 -14.74 -11.29 22.95
C VAL A 320 -15.22 -12.08 21.75
N SER A 321 -16.53 -12.24 21.61
CA SER A 321 -17.13 -12.91 20.45
C SER A 321 -18.47 -12.33 20.08
N GLY A 322 -18.94 -12.65 18.88
CA GLY A 322 -20.28 -12.32 18.43
C GLY A 322 -20.52 -12.77 16.99
N ILE A 323 -21.78 -12.72 16.59
CA ILE A 323 -22.23 -12.98 15.22
C ILE A 323 -22.51 -11.64 14.55
N ASN A 324 -21.77 -11.31 13.50
CA ASN A 324 -21.83 -10.02 12.83
C ASN A 324 -22.56 -10.09 11.49
N SER A 325 -23.49 -9.18 11.25
CA SER A 325 -24.11 -9.01 9.94
C SER A 325 -23.14 -8.35 8.95
N VAL A 326 -23.12 -8.81 7.70
CA VAL A 326 -22.26 -8.27 6.65
C VAL A 326 -23.06 -7.36 5.72
N TYR A 327 -22.66 -6.10 5.57
CA TYR A 327 -23.31 -5.16 4.64
C TYR A 327 -22.33 -4.58 3.64
N ASN A 328 -22.83 -4.17 2.47
CA ASN A 328 -22.04 -3.52 1.43
C ASN A 328 -22.40 -2.03 1.34
N PRO A 329 -21.89 -1.18 2.25
CA PRO A 329 -22.22 0.24 2.30
C PRO A 329 -21.77 0.95 1.02
N ARG A 330 -22.52 1.99 0.63
CA ARG A 330 -22.15 2.83 -0.52
C ARG A 330 -20.94 3.68 -0.18
N ILE A 331 -19.92 3.57 -1.03
CA ILE A 331 -18.68 4.33 -0.96
C ILE A 331 -18.50 5.06 -2.29
N THR A 332 -18.35 6.37 -2.24
CA THR A 332 -18.26 7.27 -3.40
C THR A 332 -16.83 7.75 -3.67
N ASP A 333 -16.01 7.87 -2.61
CA ASP A 333 -14.61 8.29 -2.71
C ASP A 333 -13.68 7.06 -2.56
N LYS A 334 -12.52 7.07 -3.23
CA LYS A 334 -11.52 6.00 -3.09
C LYS A 334 -10.96 5.91 -1.66
N ARG A 335 -10.87 7.01 -0.92
CA ARG A 335 -10.30 7.08 0.44
C ARG A 335 -11.32 6.84 1.55
N GLN A 336 -12.57 6.61 1.19
CA GLN A 336 -13.63 6.30 2.15
C GLN A 336 -13.55 4.84 2.60
N ILE A 337 -13.80 4.63 3.88
CA ILE A 337 -13.81 3.30 4.51
C ILE A 337 -15.03 3.19 5.40
N SER A 338 -15.65 2.03 5.42
CA SER A 338 -16.69 1.66 6.36
C SER A 338 -16.40 0.25 6.87
N MET A 339 -16.38 0.06 8.18
CA MET A 339 -16.04 -1.21 8.79
C MET A 339 -16.98 -1.59 9.92
N SER A 340 -17.06 -2.89 10.16
CA SER A 340 -17.55 -3.47 11.40
C SER A 340 -16.46 -4.33 12.01
N HIS A 341 -16.27 -4.23 13.32
CA HIS A 341 -15.24 -4.98 14.00
C HIS A 341 -15.58 -5.30 15.46
N ILE A 342 -14.91 -6.32 15.98
CA ILE A 342 -14.73 -6.58 17.40
C ILE A 342 -13.27 -6.35 17.77
N TRP A 343 -13.00 -6.02 19.01
CA TRP A 343 -11.61 -5.84 19.46
C TRP A 343 -11.41 -6.20 20.93
N VAL A 344 -10.14 -6.47 21.24
CA VAL A 344 -9.60 -6.53 22.60
C VAL A 344 -8.49 -5.49 22.72
N GLU A 345 -8.40 -4.82 23.86
CA GLU A 345 -7.55 -3.67 24.06
C GLU A 345 -7.03 -3.60 25.50
N ASN A 346 -5.74 -3.26 25.66
CA ASN A 346 -5.11 -3.00 26.95
C ASN A 346 -3.95 -2.01 26.80
N GLY A 347 -3.70 -1.23 27.83
CA GLY A 347 -2.63 -0.24 27.93
C GLY A 347 -3.16 1.20 27.86
N PRO A 348 -2.36 2.17 28.32
CA PRO A 348 -2.70 3.59 28.23
C PRO A 348 -2.70 4.03 26.76
N LYS A 349 -3.31 5.19 26.45
CA LYS A 349 -3.51 5.66 25.06
C LYS A 349 -2.19 5.77 24.27
N GLU A 350 -1.09 6.03 24.96
CA GLU A 350 0.24 6.24 24.40
C GLU A 350 1.01 4.94 24.10
N SER A 351 0.55 3.80 24.62
CA SER A 351 1.17 2.47 24.42
C SER A 351 0.15 1.33 24.39
N THR A 352 -1.03 1.61 23.83
CA THR A 352 -2.14 0.67 23.74
C THR A 352 -1.81 -0.49 22.79
N ASN A 353 -2.05 -1.72 23.25
CA ASN A 353 -2.12 -2.90 22.39
C ASN A 353 -3.57 -3.19 22.05
N LYS A 354 -3.88 -3.25 20.76
CA LYS A 354 -5.22 -3.53 20.27
C LYS A 354 -5.19 -4.60 19.19
N ILE A 355 -6.01 -5.64 19.37
CA ILE A 355 -6.28 -6.64 18.34
C ILE A 355 -7.71 -6.42 17.86
N SER A 356 -7.87 -6.22 16.56
CA SER A 356 -9.17 -5.96 15.93
C SER A 356 -9.48 -6.98 14.84
N ALA A 357 -10.76 -7.29 14.68
CA ALA A 357 -11.28 -8.36 13.85
C ALA A 357 -12.62 -8.00 13.22
N GLY A 358 -12.78 -8.10 11.91
CA GLY A 358 -14.10 -7.89 11.29
C GLY A 358 -14.07 -7.72 9.79
N TRP A 359 -15.08 -7.06 9.21
CA TRP A 359 -15.14 -6.76 7.78
C TRP A 359 -15.10 -5.26 7.52
N HIS A 360 -14.60 -4.89 6.34
CA HIS A 360 -14.58 -3.52 5.90
C HIS A 360 -14.85 -3.40 4.40
N ARG A 361 -15.23 -2.21 3.99
CA ARG A 361 -15.35 -1.75 2.62
C ARG A 361 -14.51 -0.49 2.50
N ASP A 362 -13.54 -0.47 1.60
CA ASP A 362 -12.56 0.61 1.45
C ASP A 362 -12.35 1.02 -0.02
N ASN A 363 -13.30 0.67 -0.89
CA ASN A 363 -13.19 0.82 -2.35
C ASN A 363 -11.88 0.22 -2.93
N TYR A 364 -11.39 -0.89 -2.34
CA TYR A 364 -10.13 -1.55 -2.67
C TYR A 364 -8.88 -0.74 -2.31
N VAL A 365 -9.01 0.32 -1.53
CA VAL A 365 -7.89 1.11 -1.01
C VAL A 365 -7.42 0.52 0.30
N LYS A 366 -6.38 -0.32 0.19
CA LYS A 366 -5.67 -0.91 1.33
C LYS A 366 -4.92 0.18 2.08
N THR A 367 -5.58 0.84 3.03
CA THR A 367 -4.99 1.94 3.80
C THR A 367 -4.31 1.47 5.08
N GLY A 368 -2.99 1.34 5.06
CA GLY A 368 -2.24 0.83 6.20
C GLY A 368 -2.09 -0.69 6.15
N CYS A 369 -1.45 -1.22 7.19
CA CYS A 369 -1.04 -2.60 7.26
C CYS A 369 -2.20 -3.44 7.82
N TYR A 370 -2.76 -4.31 6.98
CA TYR A 370 -3.89 -5.18 7.34
C TYR A 370 -3.58 -6.64 7.06
N ASN A 371 -4.23 -7.53 7.79
CA ASN A 371 -4.13 -8.97 7.65
C ASN A 371 -2.69 -9.44 7.85
N ILE A 372 -2.28 -10.47 7.12
CA ILE A 372 -0.93 -11.03 7.12
C ILE A 372 0.15 -10.11 6.51
N ARG A 373 -0.21 -8.91 6.06
CA ARG A 373 0.76 -7.90 5.62
C ARG A 373 1.52 -7.33 6.80
N CYS A 374 0.89 -7.34 7.97
CA CYS A 374 1.58 -7.11 9.22
C CYS A 374 2.15 -8.42 9.69
N SER A 375 3.47 -8.47 9.78
CA SER A 375 4.13 -9.59 10.43
C SER A 375 3.63 -9.68 11.88
N GLY A 376 3.37 -10.90 12.34
CA GLY A 376 2.89 -11.16 13.70
C GLY A 376 1.69 -12.09 13.80
N PHE A 377 0.83 -12.19 12.79
CA PHE A 377 -0.26 -13.18 12.81
C PHE A 377 0.22 -14.54 12.31
N VAL A 378 0.15 -15.56 13.16
CA VAL A 378 0.49 -16.94 12.79
C VAL A 378 -0.78 -17.68 12.37
N GLN A 379 -0.93 -17.90 11.07
CA GLN A 379 -2.03 -18.68 10.53
C GLN A 379 -1.76 -20.19 10.69
N THR A 380 -2.80 -20.94 11.03
CA THR A 380 -2.75 -22.41 11.20
C THR A 380 -3.87 -23.12 10.45
N GLY A 381 -4.99 -22.43 10.21
CA GLY A 381 -6.10 -22.93 9.41
C GLY A 381 -5.72 -23.13 7.94
N LYS A 382 -6.23 -24.21 7.33
CA LYS A 382 -5.89 -24.62 5.94
C LYS A 382 -6.93 -24.25 4.88
N LYS A 383 -8.07 -23.72 5.32
CA LYS A 383 -9.25 -23.48 4.48
C LYS A 383 -9.59 -22.00 4.39
N ASN A 384 -9.62 -21.33 5.53
CA ASN A 384 -9.91 -19.91 5.63
C ASN A 384 -8.59 -19.14 5.65
N TYR A 385 -8.59 -17.92 5.12
CA TYR A 385 -7.42 -17.04 5.04
C TYR A 385 -7.83 -15.59 5.29
N LEU A 386 -6.90 -14.79 5.79
CA LEU A 386 -7.12 -13.36 6.04
C LEU A 386 -7.18 -12.55 4.75
N GLY A 387 -8.01 -11.50 4.73
CA GLY A 387 -8.26 -10.71 3.53
C GLY A 387 -9.21 -11.36 2.52
N ALA A 388 -9.82 -12.51 2.85
CA ALA A 388 -10.82 -13.14 2.00
C ALA A 388 -12.00 -12.19 1.76
N ARG A 389 -12.46 -12.18 0.50
CA ARG A 389 -13.65 -11.45 0.07
C ARG A 389 -14.90 -12.16 0.51
N LEU A 390 -15.90 -11.40 0.99
CA LEU A 390 -17.20 -11.94 1.39
C LEU A 390 -18.16 -11.92 0.18
N PRO A 391 -18.56 -13.09 -0.35
CA PRO A 391 -19.39 -13.15 -1.56
C PRO A 391 -20.86 -12.77 -1.27
N ASN A 392 -21.36 -13.17 -0.10
CA ASN A 392 -22.74 -12.91 0.30
C ASN A 392 -22.81 -11.70 1.22
N ILE A 393 -23.76 -10.81 0.94
CA ILE A 393 -23.95 -9.54 1.64
C ILE A 393 -25.43 -9.36 1.98
N SER A 394 -25.69 -8.82 3.17
CA SER A 394 -27.04 -8.54 3.65
C SER A 394 -27.69 -7.40 2.87
N ILE A 395 -29.00 -7.49 2.71
CA ILE A 395 -29.84 -6.47 2.07
C ILE A 395 -30.78 -5.90 3.12
N TYR A 396 -30.87 -4.57 3.19
CA TYR A 396 -31.79 -3.91 4.12
C TYR A 396 -33.24 -4.35 3.85
N GLY A 397 -33.91 -4.90 4.88
CA GLY A 397 -35.27 -5.45 4.77
C GLY A 397 -35.37 -6.76 3.97
N GLY A 398 -34.25 -7.37 3.58
CA GLY A 398 -34.18 -8.60 2.80
C GLY A 398 -33.38 -9.71 3.50
N PRO A 399 -32.76 -10.63 2.74
CA PRO A 399 -31.92 -11.67 3.30
C PRO A 399 -30.72 -11.12 4.07
N THR A 400 -30.45 -11.71 5.23
CA THR A 400 -29.31 -11.36 6.08
C THR A 400 -28.23 -12.42 6.01
N TYR A 401 -26.97 -11.98 5.92
CA TYR A 401 -25.80 -12.85 5.94
C TYR A 401 -24.89 -12.45 7.08
N GLU A 402 -24.41 -13.46 7.79
CA GLU A 402 -23.72 -13.30 9.05
C GLU A 402 -22.49 -14.20 9.13
N PHE A 403 -21.59 -13.86 10.05
CA PHE A 403 -20.50 -14.75 10.43
C PHE A 403 -20.20 -14.64 11.91
N ALA A 404 -19.79 -15.77 12.51
CA ALA A 404 -19.33 -15.78 13.88
C ALA A 404 -17.84 -15.44 13.92
N VAL A 405 -17.45 -14.53 14.82
CA VAL A 405 -16.06 -14.15 15.03
C VAL A 405 -15.75 -14.09 16.52
N SER A 406 -14.57 -14.56 16.91
CA SER A 406 -14.09 -14.44 18.28
C SER A 406 -12.58 -14.18 18.34
N ILE A 407 -12.18 -13.34 19.30
CA ILE A 407 -10.80 -13.21 19.75
C ILE A 407 -10.75 -13.78 21.17
N SER A 408 -9.88 -14.75 21.44
CA SER A 408 -9.83 -15.40 22.76
C SER A 408 -8.40 -15.78 23.13
N GLN A 409 -8.01 -15.48 24.36
CA GLN A 409 -6.67 -15.79 24.84
C GLN A 409 -6.57 -17.24 25.32
N ASP A 410 -5.55 -17.94 24.84
CA ASP A 410 -5.18 -19.26 25.35
C ASP A 410 -4.70 -19.16 26.81
N PRO A 411 -5.29 -19.89 27.76
CA PRO A 411 -4.90 -19.83 29.17
C PRO A 411 -3.47 -20.33 29.44
N VAL A 412 -2.94 -21.23 28.60
CA VAL A 412 -1.62 -21.84 28.77
C VAL A 412 -0.54 -21.02 28.07
N THR A 413 -0.71 -20.77 26.77
CA THR A 413 0.33 -20.08 25.97
C THR A 413 0.22 -18.56 25.99
N LYS A 414 -0.91 -18.03 26.47
CA LYS A 414 -1.27 -16.60 26.44
C LYS A 414 -1.40 -16.01 25.04
N ASN A 415 -1.33 -16.84 23.99
CA ASN A 415 -1.54 -16.42 22.61
C ASN A 415 -3.01 -16.03 22.40
N TRP A 416 -3.25 -14.97 21.63
CA TRP A 416 -4.59 -14.52 21.28
C TRP A 416 -5.06 -15.20 20.01
N TRP A 417 -5.97 -16.15 20.15
CA TRP A 417 -6.54 -16.91 19.05
C TRP A 417 -7.68 -16.16 18.38
N LEU A 418 -7.66 -16.23 17.06
CA LEU A 418 -8.73 -15.77 16.20
C LEU A 418 -9.48 -16.97 15.63
N SER A 419 -10.79 -16.95 15.77
CA SER A 419 -11.67 -17.96 15.22
C SER A 419 -12.80 -17.32 14.43
N VAL A 420 -13.14 -17.94 13.30
CA VAL A 420 -14.24 -17.53 12.42
C VAL A 420 -15.08 -18.76 12.08
N ASP A 421 -16.41 -18.66 12.20
CA ASP A 421 -17.36 -19.76 11.95
C ASP A 421 -16.94 -21.08 12.61
N ASN A 422 -16.62 -20.99 13.91
CA ASN A 422 -16.16 -22.11 14.74
C ASN A 422 -14.86 -22.80 14.28
N SER A 423 -14.10 -22.18 13.37
CA SER A 423 -12.80 -22.64 12.91
C SER A 423 -11.68 -21.73 13.42
N ASN A 424 -10.68 -22.31 14.09
CA ASN A 424 -9.47 -21.60 14.48
C ASN A 424 -8.69 -21.20 13.22
N LEU A 425 -8.53 -19.90 13.00
CA LEU A 425 -7.82 -19.38 11.85
C LEU A 425 -6.33 -19.30 12.11
N GLY A 426 -5.97 -18.85 13.30
CA GLY A 426 -4.60 -18.63 13.73
C GLY A 426 -4.58 -17.83 15.03
N TYR A 427 -3.41 -17.32 15.39
CA TYR A 427 -3.23 -16.59 16.63
C TYR A 427 -2.17 -15.50 16.50
N PHE A 428 -2.25 -14.53 17.39
CA PHE A 428 -1.18 -13.58 17.64
C PHE A 428 -0.36 -14.05 18.85
N PRO A 429 0.96 -14.25 18.70
CA PRO A 429 1.83 -14.66 19.80
C PRO A 429 1.83 -13.64 20.94
N ALA A 430 1.82 -14.13 22.18
CA ALA A 430 1.89 -13.28 23.38
C ALA A 430 3.15 -12.40 23.41
N ALA A 431 4.26 -12.90 22.84
CA ALA A 431 5.54 -12.18 22.74
C ALA A 431 5.45 -10.85 21.96
N LEU A 432 4.40 -10.65 21.16
CA LEU A 432 4.17 -9.38 20.49
C LEU A 432 3.60 -8.32 21.44
N PHE A 433 2.85 -8.71 22.47
CA PHE A 433 2.08 -7.77 23.29
C PHE A 433 2.51 -7.78 24.75
N PRO A 434 3.39 -6.87 25.18
CA PRO A 434 3.83 -6.82 26.57
C PRO A 434 2.67 -6.55 27.55
N ASN A 435 1.67 -5.77 27.12
CA ASN A 435 0.56 -5.33 27.99
C ASN A 435 -0.77 -6.04 27.71
N LEU A 436 -0.82 -7.06 26.85
CA LEU A 436 -2.07 -7.77 26.50
C LEU A 436 -2.11 -9.18 27.12
N GLY A 437 -1.57 -9.33 28.33
CA GLY A 437 -1.72 -10.54 29.16
C GLY A 437 -3.17 -10.78 29.62
N SER A 438 -3.99 -9.75 29.54
CA SER A 438 -5.46 -9.73 29.52
C SER A 438 -5.90 -8.48 28.76
N ALA A 439 -7.19 -8.31 28.50
CA ALA A 439 -7.75 -7.08 27.97
C ALA A 439 -8.48 -6.30 29.07
N ASP A 440 -8.31 -4.99 29.11
CA ASP A 440 -9.06 -4.10 30.00
C ASP A 440 -10.34 -3.64 29.31
N ILE A 441 -10.32 -3.55 27.98
CA ILE A 441 -11.45 -3.13 27.17
C ILE A 441 -11.69 -4.17 26.07
N VAL A 442 -12.94 -4.53 25.89
CA VAL A 442 -13.42 -5.28 24.74
C VAL A 442 -14.62 -4.57 24.14
N GLY A 443 -14.89 -4.78 22.86
CA GLY A 443 -16.04 -4.14 22.25
C GLY A 443 -16.38 -4.61 20.85
N TRP A 444 -17.45 -4.02 20.33
CA TRP A 444 -18.06 -4.29 19.03
C TRP A 444 -18.58 -2.98 18.44
N GLY A 445 -18.63 -2.90 17.11
CA GLY A 445 -19.30 -1.78 16.46
C GLY A 445 -18.81 -1.53 15.06
N GLY A 446 -18.89 -0.27 14.65
CA GLY A 446 -18.42 0.18 13.34
C GLY A 446 -17.68 1.49 13.38
N ARG A 447 -16.79 1.64 12.39
CA ARG A 447 -16.07 2.88 12.11
C ARG A 447 -16.23 3.26 10.66
N THR A 448 -16.20 4.55 10.39
CA THR A 448 -16.02 5.07 9.05
C THR A 448 -14.79 5.96 9.00
N ARG A 449 -14.27 6.11 7.79
CA ARG A 449 -13.25 7.10 7.48
C ARG A 449 -13.58 7.78 6.18
N THR A 450 -13.30 9.06 6.11
CA THR A 450 -13.28 9.82 4.86
C THR A 450 -12.09 10.76 4.86
N SER A 451 -11.81 11.37 3.71
CA SER A 451 -10.82 12.45 3.65
C SER A 451 -11.42 13.74 4.19
N TYR A 452 -10.56 14.59 4.74
CA TYR A 452 -10.96 15.90 5.25
C TYR A 452 -11.83 16.67 4.25
N GLY A 453 -12.97 17.20 4.72
CA GLY A 453 -13.90 18.00 3.92
C GLY A 453 -14.82 17.19 2.98
N ASN A 454 -14.62 15.87 2.85
CA ASN A 454 -15.49 15.01 2.06
C ASN A 454 -16.65 14.46 2.91
N ARG A 455 -17.73 14.07 2.24
CA ARG A 455 -18.86 13.39 2.91
C ARG A 455 -18.37 12.08 3.53
N SER A 456 -18.85 11.74 4.71
CA SER A 456 -18.58 10.45 5.36
C SER A 456 -19.47 9.36 4.75
N PRO A 457 -18.96 8.12 4.59
CA PRO A 457 -19.67 7.05 3.88
C PRO A 457 -20.79 6.44 4.75
N GLN A 458 -21.63 5.59 4.16
CA GLN A 458 -22.59 4.81 4.94
C GLN A 458 -21.88 3.88 5.93
N MET A 459 -22.42 3.73 7.14
CA MET A 459 -21.98 2.72 8.10
C MET A 459 -22.96 1.55 8.12
N GLY A 460 -22.44 0.33 7.99
CA GLY A 460 -23.28 -0.87 8.06
C GLY A 460 -24.31 -0.90 6.93
N SER A 461 -25.60 -0.96 7.28
CA SER A 461 -26.70 -0.95 6.32
C SER A 461 -27.01 0.44 5.74
N GLY A 462 -26.41 1.51 6.29
CA GLY A 462 -26.73 2.89 5.92
C GLY A 462 -27.92 3.48 6.67
N TYR A 463 -28.48 2.77 7.65
CA TYR A 463 -29.61 3.21 8.45
C TYR A 463 -29.25 3.24 9.94
N PHE A 464 -29.87 4.15 10.68
CA PHE A 464 -29.74 4.23 12.12
C PHE A 464 -30.27 2.95 12.81
N PRO A 465 -29.71 2.58 13.96
CA PRO A 465 -30.24 1.49 14.77
C PRO A 465 -31.68 1.82 15.21
N ALA A 466 -32.59 0.90 14.93
CA ALA A 466 -33.98 0.93 15.37
C ALA A 466 -34.39 -0.48 15.78
N ARG A 467 -35.58 -0.65 16.35
CA ARG A 467 -36.10 -1.99 16.67
C ARG A 467 -36.20 -2.83 15.38
N GLY A 468 -35.87 -4.11 15.51
CA GLY A 468 -35.74 -5.04 14.39
C GLY A 468 -34.31 -5.04 13.82
N LEU A 469 -33.77 -6.24 13.52
CA LEU A 469 -32.41 -6.47 13.03
C LEU A 469 -32.22 -5.96 11.57
N ARG A 470 -32.44 -4.67 11.35
CA ARG A 470 -32.39 -3.99 10.04
C ARG A 470 -31.15 -3.10 9.88
N ALA A 471 -30.65 -2.53 10.97
CA ALA A 471 -29.33 -1.91 11.01
C ALA A 471 -28.23 -3.00 11.00
N CYS A 472 -26.97 -2.61 10.86
CA CYS A 472 -25.88 -3.55 11.08
C CYS A 472 -25.84 -3.94 12.56
N TYR A 473 -25.48 -5.18 12.87
CA TYR A 473 -25.52 -5.66 14.25
C TYR A 473 -24.43 -6.65 14.57
N PHE A 474 -24.21 -6.79 15.88
CA PHE A 474 -23.66 -8.00 16.47
C PHE A 474 -24.72 -8.63 17.36
N ARG A 475 -24.99 -9.92 17.18
CA ARG A 475 -25.88 -10.73 18.02
C ARG A 475 -25.12 -11.89 18.66
N GLU A 476 -25.73 -12.52 19.64
CA GLU A 476 -25.08 -13.54 20.48
C GLU A 476 -23.70 -13.09 20.98
N ILE A 477 -23.57 -11.81 21.33
CA ILE A 477 -22.29 -11.28 21.81
C ILE A 477 -21.96 -11.88 23.18
N SER A 478 -20.68 -12.18 23.39
CA SER A 478 -20.22 -12.67 24.69
C SER A 478 -18.79 -12.25 24.96
N ILE A 479 -18.46 -12.25 26.25
CA ILE A 479 -17.11 -12.04 26.77
C ILE A 479 -16.63 -13.28 27.49
N LEU A 480 -15.31 -13.39 27.62
CA LEU A 480 -14.67 -14.35 28.50
C LEU A 480 -14.15 -13.58 29.73
N ASP A 481 -14.80 -13.77 30.86
CA ASP A 481 -14.47 -13.07 32.11
C ASP A 481 -13.19 -13.60 32.79
N SER A 482 -12.88 -13.06 33.97
CA SER A 482 -11.73 -13.47 34.77
C SER A 482 -11.78 -14.92 35.25
N SER A 483 -12.98 -15.49 35.39
CA SER A 483 -13.21 -16.90 35.70
C SER A 483 -13.12 -17.83 34.49
N ARG A 484 -12.81 -17.27 33.31
CA ARG A 484 -12.82 -17.97 32.01
C ARG A 484 -14.20 -18.54 31.66
N LYS A 485 -15.26 -17.88 32.12
CA LYS A 485 -16.65 -18.23 31.76
C LYS A 485 -17.14 -17.31 30.65
N SER A 486 -17.80 -17.91 29.66
CA SER A 486 -18.44 -17.16 28.59
C SER A 486 -19.85 -16.75 29.00
N HIS A 487 -20.14 -15.46 28.93
CA HIS A 487 -21.47 -14.89 29.15
C HIS A 487 -21.64 -13.58 28.37
N GLY A 488 -22.88 -13.13 28.21
CA GLY A 488 -23.16 -11.82 27.60
C GLY A 488 -22.92 -10.67 28.58
N PRO A 489 -22.64 -9.46 28.09
CA PRO A 489 -22.40 -8.31 28.96
C PRO A 489 -23.71 -7.78 29.53
N GLU A 490 -23.72 -7.41 30.81
CA GLU A 490 -24.87 -6.76 31.44
C GLU A 490 -24.95 -5.29 31.01
N THR A 491 -26.15 -4.70 31.07
CA THR A 491 -26.38 -3.32 30.60
C THR A 491 -25.48 -2.29 31.30
N ASP A 492 -25.24 -2.45 32.60
CA ASP A 492 -24.39 -1.54 33.39
C ASP A 492 -22.88 -1.69 33.08
N GLN A 493 -22.49 -2.83 32.47
CA GLN A 493 -21.13 -3.09 32.01
C GLN A 493 -20.83 -2.40 30.68
N THR A 494 -21.85 -2.10 29.89
CA THR A 494 -21.71 -1.53 28.55
C THR A 494 -21.62 -0.01 28.53
N GLU A 495 -20.90 0.49 27.53
CA GLU A 495 -20.78 1.91 27.21
C GLU A 495 -20.96 2.09 25.69
N PRO A 496 -22.20 2.38 25.23
CA PRO A 496 -22.45 2.77 23.85
C PRO A 496 -21.91 4.18 23.60
N PHE A 497 -21.13 4.34 22.53
CA PHE A 497 -20.47 5.58 22.17
C PHE A 497 -20.63 5.87 20.67
N THR A 498 -20.98 7.12 20.36
CA THR A 498 -20.86 7.69 19.03
C THR A 498 -20.33 9.11 19.13
N ASP A 499 -19.39 9.45 18.26
CA ASP A 499 -18.82 10.80 18.18
C ASP A 499 -19.77 11.78 17.49
N ILE A 500 -20.60 11.30 16.55
CA ILE A 500 -21.56 12.12 15.83
C ILE A 500 -22.93 11.45 15.64
N ALA A 501 -23.81 11.68 16.61
CA ALA A 501 -25.15 11.10 16.66
C ALA A 501 -26.05 11.50 15.46
N SER A 502 -25.79 12.62 14.80
CA SER A 502 -26.55 13.06 13.61
C SER A 502 -26.21 12.27 12.35
N CYS A 503 -25.09 11.54 12.33
CA CYS A 503 -24.64 10.76 11.18
C CYS A 503 -24.69 9.26 11.44
N TYR A 504 -24.34 8.83 12.66
CA TYR A 504 -24.28 7.44 13.05
C TYR A 504 -24.89 7.24 14.42
N GLY A 505 -25.36 6.02 14.69
CA GLY A 505 -25.89 5.65 15.99
C GLY A 505 -25.50 4.24 16.36
N VAL A 506 -25.50 3.98 17.67
CA VAL A 506 -25.31 2.66 18.27
C VAL A 506 -26.29 2.49 19.41
N ILE A 507 -26.91 1.32 19.53
CA ILE A 507 -27.83 0.97 20.61
C ILE A 507 -27.52 -0.45 21.08
N TYR A 508 -27.31 -0.60 22.39
CA TYR A 508 -27.27 -1.91 23.04
C TYR A 508 -28.67 -2.31 23.51
N TYR A 509 -29.15 -3.49 23.11
CA TYR A 509 -30.48 -3.98 23.45
C TYR A 509 -30.45 -5.06 24.55
N GLY A 510 -29.27 -5.45 25.05
CA GLY A 510 -29.18 -6.54 26.02
C GLY A 510 -29.64 -7.88 25.43
N TYR A 511 -30.06 -8.78 26.32
CA TYR A 511 -30.55 -10.10 25.95
C TYR A 511 -31.95 -10.04 25.32
N GLN A 512 -32.09 -10.56 24.10
CA GLN A 512 -33.34 -10.53 23.31
C GLN A 512 -33.92 -11.94 23.08
N GLY A 513 -33.68 -12.88 24.00
CA GLY A 513 -34.18 -14.26 23.93
C GLY A 513 -33.17 -15.25 23.36
N VAL A 514 -33.53 -16.54 23.37
CA VAL A 514 -32.60 -17.64 23.08
C VAL A 514 -32.08 -17.62 21.64
N ASP A 515 -32.89 -17.17 20.69
CA ASP A 515 -32.57 -17.16 19.25
C ASP A 515 -31.68 -15.98 18.82
N ILE A 516 -31.77 -14.85 19.53
CA ILE A 516 -31.00 -13.63 19.20
C ILE A 516 -29.80 -13.45 20.15
N GLY A 517 -29.96 -13.84 21.42
CA GLY A 517 -28.96 -13.62 22.46
C GLY A 517 -28.80 -12.14 22.81
N TYR A 518 -27.62 -11.78 23.33
CA TYR A 518 -27.25 -10.39 23.59
C TYR A 518 -26.92 -9.68 22.28
N VAL A 519 -27.48 -8.49 22.07
CA VAL A 519 -27.42 -7.82 20.76
C VAL A 519 -27.20 -6.31 20.86
N LEU A 520 -26.39 -5.79 19.94
CA LEU A 520 -26.24 -4.37 19.65
C LEU A 520 -26.43 -4.11 18.16
N LEU A 521 -27.00 -2.94 17.85
CA LEU A 521 -27.14 -2.45 16.49
C LEU A 521 -26.36 -1.15 16.35
N PHE A 522 -25.78 -0.94 15.17
CA PHE A 522 -25.08 0.28 14.81
C PHE A 522 -25.24 0.56 13.31
N GLY A 523 -25.07 1.83 12.93
CA GLY A 523 -25.12 2.23 11.53
C GLY A 523 -25.55 3.68 11.36
N GLY A 524 -25.67 4.09 10.11
CA GLY A 524 -26.13 5.42 9.76
C GLY A 524 -25.82 5.78 8.31
N PRO A 525 -26.51 6.78 7.75
CA PRO A 525 -26.39 7.15 6.34
C PRO A 525 -25.06 7.84 6.01
N GLY A 526 -24.32 8.34 7.01
CA GLY A 526 -23.19 9.24 6.79
C GLY A 526 -23.66 10.62 6.31
N GLY A 527 -22.84 11.29 5.49
CA GLY A 527 -23.13 12.65 5.00
C GLY A 527 -22.12 13.68 5.48
N TYR A 528 -22.57 14.88 5.86
CA TYR A 528 -21.70 15.94 6.38
C TYR A 528 -21.51 15.76 7.88
N CYS A 529 -20.52 14.96 8.25
CA CYS A 529 -20.34 14.50 9.61
C CYS A 529 -19.29 15.28 10.42
N GLY A 530 -18.93 16.48 9.99
CA GLY A 530 -17.88 17.26 10.63
C GLY A 530 -16.50 16.59 10.52
N ASN A 531 -15.54 17.08 11.29
CA ASN A 531 -14.16 16.56 11.36
C ASN A 531 -13.77 16.19 12.78
#